data_AF-A0AAP2AGU6-F1
#
_entry.id   AF-A0AAP2AGU6-F1
#
_cell.length_a   1.000
_cell.length_b   1.000
_cell.length_c   1.000
_cell.angle_alpha   90.00
_cell.angle_beta   90.00
_cell.angle_gamma   90.00
#
_symmetry.space_group_name_H-M   'P 1'
#
loop_
_entity.id
_entity.type
_entity.pdbx_description
1 polymer ?
#
loop_
_entity_poly.entity_id
_entity_poly.type
_entity_poly.pdbx_seq_one_letter_code
_entity_poly.pdbx_strand_id
1 'polypeptide(L)' 'MKKDPDGEKGRNVAVTAVRHDEKSASRLDDILQENPLFYPSIVLRAGILALHEMTCEQRMALVIKAALPSDKD' A
#
# COMPACT_ATOMS: atom_id res chain seq x y z
N MET A 1 23.47 -4.22 19.35
CA MET A 1 23.33 -4.90 18.05
C MET A 1 24.30 -4.25 17.07
N LYS A 2 25.18 -5.03 16.42
CA LYS A 2 26.10 -4.50 15.40
C LYS A 2 25.31 -4.30 14.10
N LYS A 3 25.40 -3.10 13.52
CA LYS A 3 24.81 -2.78 12.22
C LYS A 3 25.63 -3.51 11.17
N ASP A 4 25.01 -4.45 10.46
CA ASP A 4 25.62 -5.14 9.33
C ASP A 4 25.85 -4.11 8.19
N PRO A 5 27.09 -3.88 7.75
CA PRO A 5 27.39 -2.87 6.75
C PRO A 5 27.00 -3.26 5.31
N ASP A 6 26.73 -4.55 5.04
CA ASP A 6 26.46 -5.09 3.70
C ASP A 6 24.97 -5.35 3.38
N GLY A 7 24.05 -4.95 4.26
CA GLY A 7 22.63 -4.96 3.89
C GLY A 7 22.37 -3.94 2.78
N GLU A 8 21.97 -4.40 1.58
CA GLU A 8 21.51 -3.54 0.50
C GLU A 8 20.54 -2.50 1.06
N LYS A 9 21.00 -1.26 1.18
CA LYS A 9 20.16 -0.16 1.65
C LYS A 9 19.11 0.07 0.57
N GLY A 10 17.92 -0.45 0.80
CA GLY A 10 16.75 -0.16 -0.02
C GLY A 10 16.68 1.34 -0.28
N ARG A 11 16.53 1.73 -1.55
CA ARG A 11 16.50 3.13 -1.96
C ARG A 11 15.33 3.83 -1.23
N ASN A 12 15.64 4.69 -0.27
CA ASN A 12 14.65 5.50 0.42
C ASN A 12 14.21 6.63 -0.51
N VAL A 13 13.25 6.36 -1.39
CA VAL A 13 12.57 7.41 -2.16
C VAL A 13 11.45 7.97 -1.29
N ALA A 14 11.50 9.27 -1.00
CA ALA A 14 10.38 9.97 -0.37
C ALA A 14 9.24 10.03 -1.39
N VAL A 15 8.20 9.22 -1.18
CA VAL A 15 6.97 9.31 -1.96
C VAL A 15 6.15 10.45 -1.36
N THR A 16 5.86 11.45 -2.19
CA THR A 16 4.98 12.59 -1.89
C THR A 16 3.62 12.10 -1.39
N ALA A 17 2.99 12.87 -0.50
CA ALA A 17 1.73 12.51 0.15
C ALA A 17 0.65 12.05 -0.87
N VAL A 18 0.04 10.90 -0.62
CA VAL A 18 -1.06 10.34 -1.41
C VAL A 18 -2.38 10.78 -0.80
N ARG A 19 -3.33 11.23 -1.63
CA ARG A 19 -4.70 11.56 -1.19
C ARG A 19 -5.58 10.32 -1.38
N HIS A 20 -6.29 9.94 -0.32
CA HIS A 20 -7.28 8.87 -0.33
C HIS A 20 -8.68 9.49 -0.29
N ASP A 21 -9.66 8.84 -0.94
CA ASP A 21 -11.07 9.10 -0.64
C ASP A 21 -11.45 8.49 0.73
N GLU A 22 -12.62 8.85 1.25
CA GLU A 22 -13.08 8.39 2.57
C GLU A 22 -13.14 6.85 2.67
N LYS A 23 -13.54 6.18 1.60
CA LYS A 23 -13.64 4.71 1.55
C LYS A 23 -12.26 4.06 1.61
N SER A 24 -11.29 4.61 0.88
CA SER A 24 -9.91 4.14 0.90
C SER A 24 -9.23 4.47 2.23
N ALA A 25 -9.54 5.59 2.86
CA ALA A 25 -9.05 5.93 4.18
C ALA A 25 -9.60 4.95 5.23
N SER A 26 -10.91 4.70 5.23
CA SER A 26 -11.56 3.75 6.13
C SER A 26 -10.98 2.34 5.99
N ARG A 27 -10.76 1.84 4.77
CA ARG A 27 -10.14 0.53 4.55
C ARG A 27 -8.70 0.46 5.07
N LEU A 28 -7.94 1.55 4.96
CA LEU A 28 -6.60 1.61 5.52
C LEU A 28 -6.65 1.57 7.04
N ASP A 29 -7.56 2.32 7.65
CA ASP A 29 -7.76 2.32 9.10
C ASP A 29 -8.16 0.95 9.63
N ASP A 30 -9.09 0.26 8.95
CA ASP A 30 -9.50 -1.12 9.30
C ASP A 30 -8.27 -2.06 9.33
N ILE A 31 -7.44 -2.03 8.30
CA ILE A 31 -6.21 -2.85 8.24
C ILE A 31 -5.25 -2.50 9.37
N LEU A 32 -5.06 -1.20 9.66
CA LEU A 32 -4.15 -0.76 10.73
C LEU A 32 -4.64 -1.20 12.12
N GLN A 33 -5.96 -1.34 12.31
CA GLN A 33 -6.53 -1.82 13.56
C GLN A 33 -6.36 -3.33 13.77
N GLU A 34 -6.17 -4.12 12.70
CA GLU A 34 -5.95 -5.56 12.80
C GLU A 34 -4.65 -5.91 13.55
N ASN A 35 -3.63 -5.05 13.45
CA ASN A 35 -2.34 -5.29 14.11
C ASN A 35 -1.63 -3.97 14.48
N PRO A 36 -1.30 -3.75 15.77
CA PRO A 36 -0.65 -2.53 16.22
C PRO A 36 0.77 -2.31 15.68
N LEU A 37 1.39 -3.32 15.05
CA LEU A 37 2.68 -3.19 14.39
C LEU A 37 2.59 -2.76 12.93
N PHE A 38 1.37 -2.66 12.36
CA PHE A 38 1.19 -2.15 11.02
C PHE A 38 1.34 -0.63 11.00
N TYR A 39 2.07 -0.16 9.99
CA TYR A 39 2.20 1.24 9.66
C TYR A 39 1.68 1.44 8.23
N PRO A 40 1.16 2.63 7.86
CA PRO A 40 0.70 2.88 6.50
C PRO A 40 1.74 2.51 5.43
N SER A 41 3.02 2.75 5.69
CA SER A 41 4.11 2.39 4.78
C SER A 41 4.26 0.88 4.58
N ILE A 42 4.01 0.06 5.60
CA ILE A 42 4.04 -1.41 5.49
C ILE A 42 2.84 -1.89 4.69
N VAL A 43 1.64 -1.36 4.98
CA VAL A 43 0.41 -1.73 4.26
C VAL A 43 0.52 -1.37 2.78
N LEU A 44 1.03 -0.19 2.44
CA LEU A 44 1.25 0.22 1.05
C LEU A 44 2.28 -0.68 0.35
N ARG A 45 3.38 -1.05 1.02
CA ARG A 45 4.36 -2.00 0.46
C ARG A 45 3.74 -3.38 0.22
N ALA A 46 2.93 -3.86 1.14
CA ALA A 46 2.21 -5.13 0.99
C ALA A 46 1.22 -5.07 -0.19
N GLY A 47 0.50 -3.96 -0.37
CA GLY A 47 -0.37 -3.74 -1.52
C GLY A 47 0.40 -3.77 -2.84
N ILE A 48 1.56 -3.12 -2.92
CA ILE A 48 2.42 -3.15 -4.12
C ILE A 48 2.92 -4.57 -4.41
N LEU A 49 3.36 -5.30 -3.37
CA LEU A 49 3.81 -6.69 -3.50
C LEU A 49 2.69 -7.57 -4.06
N ALA A 50 1.50 -7.50 -3.46
CA ALA A 50 0.33 -8.26 -3.91
C ALA A 50 -0.03 -7.93 -5.36
N LEU A 51 -0.03 -6.65 -5.76
CA LEU A 51 -0.27 -6.25 -7.15
C LEU A 51 0.80 -6.78 -8.10
N HIS A 52 2.06 -6.84 -7.66
CA HIS A 52 3.18 -7.34 -8.47
C HIS A 52 3.07 -8.85 -8.76
N GLU A 53 2.66 -9.64 -7.75
CA GLU A 53 2.51 -11.09 -7.86
C GLU A 53 1.31 -11.53 -8.73
N MET A 54 0.32 -10.65 -8.92
CA MET A 54 -0.85 -10.90 -9.77
C MET A 54 -0.53 -10.95 -11.26
N THR A 55 -1.42 -11.60 -12.03
CA THR A 55 -1.37 -11.52 -13.50
C THR A 55 -1.64 -10.08 -13.97
N CYS A 56 -1.22 -9.77 -15.20
CA CYS A 56 -1.43 -8.44 -15.78
C CYS A 56 -2.91 -8.05 -15.79
N GLU A 57 -3.80 -8.98 -16.16
CA GLU A 57 -5.24 -8.76 -16.25
C GLU A 57 -5.87 -8.47 -14.87
N GLN A 58 -5.55 -9.29 -13.86
CA GLN A 58 -6.05 -9.09 -12.49
C GLN A 58 -5.59 -7.76 -11.91
N ARG A 59 -4.30 -7.44 -12.05
CA ARG A 59 -3.74 -6.17 -11.62
C ARG A 59 -4.44 -5.00 -12.32
N MET A 60 -4.64 -5.08 -13.64
CA MET A 60 -5.32 -4.03 -14.41
C MET A 60 -6.75 -3.81 -13.91
N ALA A 61 -7.52 -4.89 -13.72
CA ALA A 61 -8.90 -4.81 -13.26
C ALA A 61 -9.01 -4.13 -11.88
N LEU A 62 -8.10 -4.46 -10.95
CA LEU A 62 -8.07 -3.84 -9.62
C LEU A 62 -7.66 -2.37 -9.67
N VAL A 63 -6.65 -2.02 -10.47
CA VAL A 63 -6.20 -0.62 -10.62
C VAL A 63 -7.31 0.24 -11.22
N ILE A 64 -8.01 -0.24 -12.25
CA ILE A 64 -9.17 0.47 -12.82
C ILE A 64 -10.26 0.66 -11.76
N LYS A 65 -10.60 -0.40 -11.02
CA LYS A 65 -11.59 -0.33 -9.93
C LYS A 65 -11.20 0.68 -8.85
N ALA A 66 -9.91 0.80 -8.52
CA ALA A 66 -9.40 1.76 -7.55
C ALA A 66 -9.32 3.21 -8.07
N ALA A 67 -9.25 3.40 -9.39
CA ALA A 67 -9.20 4.71 -10.03
C ALA A 67 -10.59 5.34 -10.22
N LEU A 68 -11.65 4.53 -10.21
CA LEU A 68 -13.02 5.03 -10.26
C LEU A 68 -13.38 5.69 -8.92
N PRO A 69 -14.05 6.85 -8.94
CA PRO A 69 -14.53 7.48 -7.71
C PRO A 69 -15.44 6.51 -6.97
N SER A 70 -15.31 6.41 -5.64
CA SER A 70 -16.31 5.67 -4.86
C SER A 70 -17.67 6.31 -5.11
N ASP A 71 -18.62 5.55 -5.64
CA ASP A 71 -20.00 6.02 -5.81
C ASP A 71 -20.45 6.68 -4.50
N LYS A 72 -20.94 7.92 -4.63
CA LYS A 72 -21.57 8.65 -3.54
C LYS A 72 -22.93 7.98 -3.31
N ASP A 73 -22.94 6.94 -2.49
CA ASP A 73 -24.17 6.47 -1.84
C ASP A 73 -24.59 7.49 -0.77
#